data_AF-A0A960X4F6-F1
#
_entry.id   AF-A0A960X4F6-F1
#
_cell.length_a   1.000
_cell.length_b   1.000
_cell.length_c   1.000
_cell.angle_alpha   90.00
_cell.angle_beta   90.00
_cell.angle_gamma   90.00
#
_symmetry.space_group_name_H-M   'P 1'
#
loop_
_entity.id
_entity.type
_entity.pdbx_description
1 polymer ?
#
loop_
_entity_poly.entity_id
_entity_poly.type
_entity_poly.pdbx_seq_one_letter_code
_entity_poly.pdbx_strand_id
1 'polypeptide(L)'
;FFFLIGTKGASKKEQLVKFTQEFNLIFPNAPITKTLDNWGEAFCHLCAACKRMDNKQKIILFFDELPWLASPRSNFLSEMEYAWNQHFAWMEHILLIVCGSVASWIIHKVIYGRGGLYGRVTEEIKLLPFTLSEMEMFLVDHHIALPRRAIVELFMVTGGVAKYLTYIDRGKSPAQIINNTCFRLQGPLYSEFHKIYTSHFDQSERHIKVIRALAKKRRGMKADEIIESLDMRRGGTATRIIRDLEESGFISPLPDFGKEVKEKRYRLTDEYSYFYLQWIEPMRSQITHRSDQDYWNKMINTPAYYTWSGYTFENICIKHAYEIKRALGLGAVSTTESYFADQGIEIDLVIDRADNCINICEIKFSNGEFVIDKAYAEQLEKKKHIFQKQTKKAVFLVMITPYGVKENHHYIQTVDSQLTLDALFMPK
;
A
#
# COMPACT_ATOMS: atom_id res chain seq x y z
N PHE A 1 20.03 -10.40 -22.82
CA PHE A 1 19.07 -9.60 -22.04
C PHE A 1 18.55 -8.52 -22.97
N PHE A 2 17.27 -8.57 -23.31
CA PHE A 2 16.59 -7.57 -24.12
C PHE A 2 15.68 -6.76 -23.20
N PHE A 3 15.83 -5.44 -23.20
CA PHE A 3 15.06 -4.53 -22.35
C PHE A 3 14.37 -3.50 -23.21
N LEU A 4 13.08 -3.28 -22.96
CA LEU A 4 12.30 -2.24 -23.61
C LEU A 4 11.40 -1.55 -22.58
N ILE A 5 11.41 -0.23 -22.58
CA ILE A 5 10.56 0.58 -21.70
C ILE A 5 9.44 1.27 -22.50
N GLY A 6 8.20 1.11 -22.01
CA GLY A 6 7.03 1.81 -22.53
C GLY A 6 7.10 3.31 -22.29
N THR A 7 6.80 4.11 -23.32
CA THR A 7 6.81 5.57 -23.19
C THR A 7 5.40 6.14 -23.09
N LYS A 8 5.08 6.81 -21.99
CA LYS A 8 3.79 7.49 -21.80
C LYS A 8 3.55 8.51 -22.92
N GLY A 9 2.38 8.41 -23.57
CA GLY A 9 1.96 9.33 -24.64
C GLY A 9 2.62 9.09 -26.01
N ALA A 10 3.57 8.15 -26.13
CA ALA A 10 4.18 7.84 -27.41
C ALA A 10 3.23 7.05 -28.33
N SER A 11 3.23 7.41 -29.61
CA SER A 11 2.54 6.68 -30.66
C SER A 11 3.15 5.29 -30.88
N LYS A 12 2.36 4.38 -31.46
CA LYS A 12 2.83 3.04 -31.88
C LYS A 12 4.12 3.13 -32.71
N LYS A 13 4.19 4.08 -33.65
CA LYS A 13 5.33 4.27 -34.54
C LYS A 13 6.60 4.64 -33.76
N GLU A 14 6.49 5.57 -32.81
CA GLU A 14 7.63 5.96 -31.98
C GLU A 14 8.14 4.80 -31.11
N GLN A 15 7.22 3.99 -30.56
CA GLN A 15 7.63 2.83 -29.77
C GLN A 15 8.27 1.72 -30.61
N LEU A 16 7.83 1.52 -31.86
CA LEU A 16 8.46 0.59 -32.81
C LEU A 16 9.86 1.06 -33.24
N VAL A 17 10.07 2.37 -33.36
CA VAL A 17 11.41 2.94 -33.62
C VAL A 17 12.34 2.64 -32.42
N LYS A 18 11.87 2.87 -31.19
CA LYS A 18 12.63 2.52 -29.98
C LYS A 18 12.92 1.03 -29.88
N PHE A 19 11.94 0.18 -30.15
CA PHE A 19 12.13 -1.26 -30.23
C PHE A 19 13.25 -1.62 -31.23
N THR A 20 13.21 -1.02 -32.42
CA THR A 20 14.21 -1.28 -33.48
C THR A 20 15.61 -0.88 -33.03
N GLN A 21 15.75 0.25 -32.34
CA GLN A 21 17.02 0.71 -31.77
C GLN A 21 17.57 -0.28 -30.74
N GLU A 22 16.78 -0.62 -29.72
CA GLU A 22 17.18 -1.57 -28.68
C GLU A 22 17.46 -2.97 -29.26
N PHE A 23 16.67 -3.41 -30.22
CA PHE A 23 16.87 -4.69 -30.90
C PHE A 23 18.20 -4.71 -31.65
N ASN A 24 18.51 -3.67 -32.42
CA ASN A 24 19.76 -3.61 -33.20
C ASN A 24 21.00 -3.51 -32.31
N LEU A 25 20.88 -2.89 -31.13
CA LEU A 25 21.97 -2.87 -30.13
C LEU A 25 22.27 -4.26 -29.58
N ILE A 26 21.23 -5.06 -29.29
CA ILE A 26 21.39 -6.40 -28.71
C ILE A 26 21.71 -7.46 -29.77
N PHE A 27 21.20 -7.30 -31.00
CA PHE A 27 21.33 -8.27 -32.10
C PHE A 27 22.03 -7.65 -33.33
N PRO A 28 23.31 -7.23 -33.22
CA PRO A 28 24.01 -6.54 -34.30
C PRO A 28 24.24 -7.41 -35.55
N ASN A 29 24.21 -8.74 -35.40
CA ASN A 29 24.41 -9.70 -36.49
C ASN A 29 23.12 -9.98 -37.30
N ALA A 30 21.98 -9.44 -36.88
CA ALA A 30 20.70 -9.60 -37.57
C ALA A 30 19.87 -8.30 -37.50
N PRO A 31 20.41 -7.15 -37.95
CA PRO A 31 19.78 -5.87 -37.71
C PRO A 31 18.47 -5.72 -38.52
N ILE A 32 17.50 -5.09 -37.89
CA ILE A 32 16.30 -4.58 -38.54
C ILE A 32 16.68 -3.30 -39.28
N THR A 33 16.68 -3.36 -40.61
CA THR A 33 17.05 -2.23 -41.47
C THR A 33 15.84 -1.49 -42.05
N LYS A 34 14.66 -2.11 -41.97
CA LYS A 34 13.39 -1.52 -42.44
C LYS A 34 12.60 -0.98 -41.26
N THR A 35 11.84 0.09 -41.52
CA THR A 35 10.85 0.58 -40.56
C THR A 35 9.79 -0.49 -40.33
N LEU A 36 9.50 -0.78 -39.06
CA LEU A 36 8.44 -1.71 -38.66
C LEU A 36 7.08 -1.01 -38.66
N ASP A 37 6.05 -1.65 -39.20
CA ASP A 37 4.70 -1.07 -39.31
C ASP A 37 3.79 -1.46 -38.14
N ASN A 38 4.07 -2.59 -37.50
CA ASN A 38 3.26 -3.16 -36.42
C ASN A 38 4.11 -4.01 -35.45
N TRP A 39 3.53 -4.32 -34.29
CA TRP A 39 4.20 -5.13 -33.27
C TRP A 39 4.36 -6.60 -33.68
N GLY A 40 3.54 -7.13 -34.58
CA GLY A 40 3.71 -8.48 -35.12
C GLY A 40 5.05 -8.64 -35.83
N GLU A 41 5.43 -7.67 -36.67
CA GLU A 41 6.76 -7.64 -37.30
C GLU A 41 7.89 -7.56 -36.26
N ALA A 42 7.74 -6.70 -35.25
CA ALA A 42 8.70 -6.57 -34.15
C ALA A 42 8.92 -7.91 -33.43
N PHE A 43 7.84 -8.59 -33.04
CA PHE A 43 7.91 -9.89 -32.37
C PHE A 43 8.42 -10.99 -33.30
N CYS A 44 8.12 -10.97 -34.60
CA CYS A 44 8.71 -11.89 -35.57
C CYS A 44 10.23 -11.78 -35.61
N HIS A 45 10.78 -10.56 -35.65
CA HIS A 45 12.21 -10.33 -35.56
C HIS A 45 12.80 -10.80 -34.23
N LEU A 46 12.12 -10.51 -33.11
CA LEU A 46 12.54 -10.98 -31.79
C LEU A 46 12.58 -12.51 -31.69
N CYS A 47 11.55 -13.18 -32.19
CA CYS A 47 11.48 -14.64 -32.23
C CYS A 47 12.60 -15.23 -33.09
N ALA A 48 12.85 -14.66 -34.27
CA ALA A 48 13.90 -15.13 -35.17
C ALA A 48 15.30 -14.97 -34.55
N ALA A 49 15.54 -13.85 -33.85
CA ALA A 49 16.77 -13.63 -33.11
C ALA A 49 16.94 -14.65 -31.97
N CYS A 50 15.90 -14.85 -31.15
CA CYS A 50 15.96 -15.81 -30.04
C CYS A 50 16.24 -17.24 -30.54
N LYS A 51 15.61 -17.68 -31.63
CA LYS A 51 15.83 -19.02 -32.22
C LYS A 51 17.26 -19.27 -32.70
N ARG A 52 18.03 -18.22 -33.00
CA ARG A 52 19.43 -18.32 -33.45
C ARG A 52 20.42 -18.37 -32.28
N MET A 53 19.97 -18.05 -31.08
CA MET A 53 20.83 -18.08 -29.90
C MET A 53 21.04 -19.52 -29.42
N ASP A 54 22.14 -19.75 -28.71
CA ASP A 54 22.42 -21.05 -28.09
C ASP A 54 21.38 -21.34 -27.00
N ASN A 55 20.73 -22.50 -27.10
CA ASN A 55 19.73 -22.97 -26.14
C ASN A 55 20.26 -23.14 -24.70
N LYS A 56 21.59 -23.14 -24.51
CA LYS A 56 22.21 -23.16 -23.18
C LYS A 56 22.20 -21.80 -22.49
N GLN A 57 21.99 -20.71 -23.22
CA GLN A 57 22.00 -19.36 -22.67
C GLN A 57 20.58 -18.93 -22.30
N LYS A 58 20.41 -18.44 -21.07
CA LYS A 58 19.13 -17.87 -20.65
C LYS A 58 18.88 -16.53 -21.36
N ILE A 59 17.76 -16.43 -22.07
CA ILE A 59 17.31 -15.22 -22.74
C ILE A 59 16.28 -14.55 -21.85
N ILE A 60 16.56 -13.32 -21.43
CA ILE A 60 15.62 -12.50 -20.66
C ILE A 60 15.04 -11.46 -21.61
N LEU A 61 13.71 -11.44 -21.71
CA LEU A 61 12.93 -10.41 -22.38
C LEU A 61 12.24 -9.59 -21.28
N PHE A 62 12.66 -8.34 -21.11
CA PHE A 62 12.14 -7.46 -20.06
C PHE A 62 11.39 -6.30 -20.70
N PHE A 63 10.08 -6.23 -20.45
CA PHE A 63 9.22 -5.12 -20.90
C PHE A 63 8.77 -4.31 -19.69
N ASP A 64 9.39 -3.15 -19.51
CA ASP A 64 9.03 -2.19 -18.48
C ASP A 64 7.88 -1.29 -18.93
N GLU A 65 7.06 -0.87 -17.99
CA GLU A 65 5.85 -0.07 -18.20
C GLU A 65 4.97 -0.61 -19.33
N LEU A 66 4.62 -1.90 -19.23
CA LEU A 66 3.74 -2.60 -20.16
C LEU A 66 2.43 -1.85 -20.48
N PRO A 67 1.76 -1.17 -19.52
CA PRO A 67 0.56 -0.37 -19.83
C PRO A 67 0.79 0.69 -20.92
N TRP A 68 2.01 1.25 -21.02
CA TRP A 68 2.34 2.24 -22.05
C TRP A 68 2.67 1.60 -23.39
N LEU A 69 3.28 0.41 -23.42
CA LEU A 69 3.46 -0.37 -24.65
C LEU A 69 2.12 -0.82 -25.23
N ALA A 70 1.22 -1.28 -24.36
CA ALA A 70 -0.11 -1.77 -24.68
C ALA A 70 -1.19 -0.66 -24.74
N SER A 71 -0.83 0.48 -25.32
CA SER A 71 -1.76 1.60 -25.52
C SER A 71 -2.93 1.23 -26.44
N PRO A 72 -4.08 1.93 -26.37
CA PRO A 72 -5.23 1.65 -27.22
C PRO A 72 -4.85 1.61 -28.72
N ARG A 73 -5.29 0.57 -29.44
CA ARG A 73 -5.00 0.34 -30.87
C ARG A 73 -3.53 0.07 -31.21
N SER A 74 -2.65 -0.09 -30.21
CA SER A 74 -1.27 -0.56 -30.48
C SER A 74 -1.26 -2.00 -30.98
N ASN A 75 -2.21 -2.84 -30.52
CA ASN A 75 -2.22 -4.30 -30.64
C ASN A 75 -1.01 -4.99 -29.97
N PHE A 76 -0.17 -4.27 -29.22
CA PHE A 76 1.03 -4.83 -28.59
C PHE A 76 0.72 -6.09 -27.79
N LEU A 77 -0.28 -6.01 -26.89
CA LEU A 77 -0.61 -7.13 -26.01
C LEU A 77 -0.97 -8.36 -26.85
N SER A 78 -1.91 -8.23 -27.80
CA SER A 78 -2.35 -9.31 -28.68
C SER A 78 -1.20 -9.96 -29.46
N GLU A 79 -0.31 -9.15 -30.03
CA GLU A 79 0.86 -9.65 -30.77
C GLU A 79 1.86 -10.35 -29.84
N MET A 80 2.03 -9.85 -28.61
CA MET A 80 2.84 -10.50 -27.59
C MET A 80 2.24 -11.85 -27.16
N GLU A 81 0.92 -11.93 -26.97
CA GLU A 81 0.25 -13.21 -26.63
C GLU A 81 0.43 -14.24 -27.75
N TYR A 82 0.30 -13.80 -29.01
CA TYR A 82 0.54 -14.65 -30.18
C TYR A 82 1.99 -15.15 -30.22
N ALA A 83 2.96 -14.24 -30.12
CA ALA A 83 4.37 -14.57 -30.12
C ALA A 83 4.76 -15.52 -28.98
N TRP A 84 4.19 -15.31 -27.80
CA TRP A 84 4.39 -16.20 -26.65
C TRP A 84 3.87 -17.60 -26.95
N ASN A 85 2.60 -17.76 -27.31
CA ASN A 85 1.97 -19.06 -27.49
C ASN A 85 2.53 -19.84 -28.71
N GLN A 86 2.87 -19.14 -29.78
CA GLN A 86 3.36 -19.79 -31.00
C GLN A 86 4.86 -20.06 -30.99
N HIS A 87 5.63 -19.27 -30.24
CA HIS A 87 7.10 -19.33 -30.32
C HIS A 87 7.76 -19.44 -28.95
N PHE A 88 7.64 -18.43 -28.09
CA PHE A 88 8.46 -18.36 -26.87
C PHE A 88 8.15 -19.49 -25.87
N ALA A 89 6.89 -19.93 -25.77
CA ALA A 89 6.48 -21.00 -24.86
C ALA A 89 7.16 -22.35 -25.12
N TRP A 90 7.71 -22.55 -26.32
CA TRP A 90 8.43 -23.77 -26.72
C TRP A 90 9.95 -23.65 -26.53
N MET A 91 10.44 -22.51 -26.02
CA MET A 91 11.85 -22.25 -25.79
C MET A 91 12.14 -22.21 -24.28
N GLU A 92 12.63 -23.33 -23.74
CA GLU A 92 12.82 -23.51 -22.28
C GLU A 92 13.79 -22.52 -21.62
N HIS A 93 14.62 -21.84 -22.42
CA HIS A 93 15.62 -20.89 -21.95
C HIS A 93 15.14 -19.43 -21.99
N ILE A 94 13.88 -19.16 -22.35
CA ILE A 94 13.30 -17.81 -22.36
C ILE A 94 12.62 -17.49 -21.02
N LEU A 95 12.96 -16.34 -20.46
CA LEU A 95 12.28 -15.71 -19.34
C LEU A 95 11.69 -14.37 -19.79
N LEU A 96 10.37 -14.25 -19.77
CA LEU A 96 9.65 -13.00 -19.99
C LEU A 96 9.36 -12.35 -18.63
N ILE A 97 9.79 -11.11 -18.47
CA ILE A 97 9.48 -10.27 -17.32
C ILE A 97 8.71 -9.05 -17.82
N VAL A 98 7.56 -8.79 -17.19
CA VAL A 98 6.76 -7.60 -17.45
C VAL A 98 6.49 -6.87 -16.14
N CYS A 99 6.53 -5.54 -16.18
CA CYS A 99 6.13 -4.72 -15.05
C CYS A 99 5.38 -3.47 -15.50
N GLY A 100 4.80 -2.76 -14.54
CA GLY A 100 4.14 -1.49 -14.77
C GLY A 100 3.68 -0.86 -13.47
N SER A 101 3.69 0.46 -13.44
CA SER A 101 3.29 1.26 -12.27
C SER A 101 1.78 1.18 -11.99
N VAL A 102 0.97 0.83 -12.99
CA VAL A 102 -0.49 0.68 -12.86
C VAL A 102 -0.85 -0.77 -12.50
N ALA A 103 -0.84 -1.07 -11.19
CA ALA A 103 -1.10 -2.41 -10.66
C ALA A 103 -2.41 -3.02 -11.18
N SER A 104 -3.52 -2.24 -11.16
CA SER A 104 -4.82 -2.73 -11.61
C SER A 104 -4.84 -3.06 -13.10
N TRP A 105 -4.05 -2.35 -13.91
CA TRP A 105 -3.91 -2.66 -15.33
C TRP A 105 -3.21 -4.01 -15.53
N ILE A 106 -2.10 -4.25 -14.82
CA ILE A 106 -1.37 -5.54 -14.89
C ILE A 106 -2.29 -6.68 -14.45
N ILE A 107 -2.96 -6.51 -13.30
CA ILE A 107 -3.88 -7.49 -12.75
C ILE A 107 -5.00 -7.82 -13.76
N HIS A 108 -5.64 -6.83 -14.38
CA HIS A 108 -6.78 -7.09 -15.26
C HIS A 108 -6.44 -7.49 -16.69
N LYS A 109 -5.31 -7.01 -17.22
CA LYS A 109 -4.94 -7.23 -18.63
C LYS A 109 -3.97 -8.39 -18.81
N VAL A 110 -3.11 -8.66 -17.83
CA VAL A 110 -2.11 -9.71 -17.90
C VAL A 110 -2.53 -10.92 -17.06
N ILE A 111 -2.90 -10.72 -15.80
CA ILE A 111 -3.15 -11.84 -14.85
C ILE A 111 -4.55 -12.44 -15.04
N TYR A 112 -5.59 -11.61 -14.95
CA TYR A 112 -7.00 -11.99 -15.15
C TYR A 112 -7.48 -11.76 -16.58
N GLY A 113 -6.59 -11.38 -17.49
CA GLY A 113 -6.90 -11.24 -18.90
C GLY A 113 -7.45 -12.56 -19.42
N ARG A 114 -8.58 -12.53 -20.16
CA ARG A 114 -9.13 -13.72 -20.84
C ARG A 114 -8.41 -14.04 -22.15
N GLY A 115 -7.27 -13.41 -22.39
CA GLY A 115 -6.45 -13.54 -23.60
C GLY A 115 -5.48 -14.71 -23.53
N GLY A 116 -4.57 -14.79 -24.49
CA GLY A 116 -3.61 -15.87 -24.66
C GLY A 116 -2.54 -15.97 -23.56
N LEU A 117 -2.40 -14.97 -22.68
CA LEU A 117 -1.52 -15.05 -21.50
C LEU A 117 -2.19 -15.68 -20.27
N TYR A 118 -3.49 -15.96 -20.34
CA TYR A 118 -4.19 -16.63 -19.25
C TYR A 118 -3.54 -17.99 -18.94
N GLY A 119 -3.18 -18.20 -17.66
CA GLY A 119 -2.49 -19.42 -17.23
C GLY A 119 -1.03 -19.54 -17.70
N ARG A 120 -0.43 -18.47 -18.25
CA ARG A 120 0.99 -18.43 -18.64
C ARG A 120 1.90 -17.72 -17.65
N VAL A 121 1.33 -16.92 -16.75
CA VAL A 121 2.07 -16.30 -15.65
C VAL A 121 2.50 -17.41 -14.69
N THR A 122 3.80 -17.60 -14.55
CA THR A 122 4.38 -18.59 -13.63
C THR A 122 4.60 -18.02 -12.24
N GLU A 123 4.97 -16.73 -12.15
CA GLU A 123 5.25 -16.03 -10.90
C GLU A 123 4.69 -14.61 -10.94
N GLU A 124 4.10 -14.18 -9.83
CA GLU A 124 3.61 -12.82 -9.62
C GLU A 124 4.35 -12.18 -8.45
N ILE A 125 4.99 -11.03 -8.69
CA ILE A 125 5.66 -10.25 -7.64
C ILE A 125 4.89 -8.96 -7.43
N LYS A 126 4.09 -8.91 -6.36
CA LYS A 126 3.47 -7.68 -5.89
C LYS A 126 4.43 -6.94 -4.95
N LEU A 127 5.12 -5.92 -5.48
CA LEU A 127 5.96 -5.04 -4.66
C LEU A 127 5.08 -4.14 -3.79
N LEU A 128 5.16 -4.35 -2.48
CA LEU A 128 4.48 -3.53 -1.47
C LEU A 128 5.48 -2.57 -0.82
N PRO A 129 5.00 -1.48 -0.18
CA PRO A 129 5.84 -0.70 0.73
C PRO A 129 6.43 -1.60 1.83
N PHE A 130 7.59 -1.20 2.35
CA PHE A 130 8.23 -1.91 3.45
C PHE A 130 7.32 -1.95 4.69
N THR A 131 7.37 -3.06 5.39
CA THR A 131 6.88 -3.22 6.77
C THR A 131 7.74 -2.42 7.74
N LEU A 132 7.29 -2.31 9.00
CA LEU A 132 8.11 -1.69 10.06
C LEU A 132 9.45 -2.42 10.26
N SER A 133 9.46 -3.76 10.18
CA SER A 133 10.67 -4.58 10.28
C SER A 133 11.64 -4.29 9.12
N GLU A 134 11.14 -4.26 7.88
CA GLU A 134 11.96 -3.94 6.70
C GLU A 134 12.46 -2.49 6.71
N MET A 135 11.66 -1.54 7.22
CA MET A 135 12.09 -0.16 7.41
C MET A 135 13.20 -0.06 8.47
N GLU A 136 13.11 -0.79 9.58
CA GLU A 136 14.19 -0.89 10.57
C GLU A 136 15.47 -1.43 9.93
N MET A 137 15.37 -2.50 9.14
CA MET A 137 16.50 -3.06 8.41
C MET A 137 17.11 -2.06 7.41
N PHE A 138 16.29 -1.37 6.63
CA PHE A 138 16.72 -0.36 5.66
C PHE A 138 17.50 0.77 6.34
N LEU A 139 17.00 1.27 7.48
CA LEU A 139 17.65 2.35 8.22
C LEU A 139 18.97 1.90 8.83
N VAL A 140 19.05 0.68 9.36
CA VAL A 140 20.30 0.11 9.89
C VAL A 140 21.35 -0.03 8.78
N ASP A 141 20.96 -0.53 7.60
CA ASP A 141 21.83 -0.64 6.42
C ASP A 141 22.40 0.72 5.97
N HIS A 142 21.61 1.79 6.12
CA HIS A 142 22.02 3.17 5.84
C HIS A 142 22.70 3.88 7.03
N HIS A 143 23.09 3.13 8.08
CA HIS A 143 23.73 3.64 9.28
C HIS A 143 22.92 4.69 10.05
N ILE A 144 21.59 4.56 10.03
CA ILE A 144 20.63 5.41 10.76
C ILE A 144 20.05 4.59 11.91
N ALA A 145 20.56 4.81 13.12
CA ALA A 145 20.02 4.19 14.33
C ALA A 145 18.94 5.08 14.94
N LEU A 146 17.68 4.61 14.89
CA LEU A 146 16.53 5.27 15.52
C LEU A 146 15.80 4.27 16.42
N PRO A 147 15.25 4.70 17.56
CA PRO A 147 14.39 3.83 18.36
C PRO A 147 13.12 3.49 17.57
N ARG A 148 12.55 2.31 17.79
CA ARG A 148 11.33 1.82 17.08
C ARG A 148 10.18 2.81 17.07
N ARG A 149 9.98 3.57 18.15
CA ARG A 149 9.00 4.65 18.17
C ARG A 149 9.26 5.71 17.09
N ALA A 150 10.49 6.18 16.96
CA ALA A 150 10.87 7.15 15.94
C ALA A 150 10.68 6.57 14.52
N ILE A 151 10.95 5.28 14.34
CA ILE A 151 10.66 4.57 13.09
C ILE A 151 9.16 4.57 12.80
N VAL A 152 8.31 4.26 13.79
CA VAL A 152 6.84 4.32 13.65
C VAL A 152 6.37 5.75 13.33
N GLU A 153 6.92 6.78 13.97
CA GLU A 153 6.58 8.19 13.68
C GLU A 153 6.93 8.57 12.23
N LEU A 154 8.07 8.10 11.70
CA LEU A 154 8.42 8.27 10.29
C LEU A 154 7.51 7.42 9.38
N PHE A 155 7.14 6.22 9.80
CA PHE A 155 6.22 5.34 9.08
C PHE A 155 4.82 5.96 8.95
N MET A 156 4.32 6.64 9.99
CA MET A 156 3.04 7.39 9.97
C MET A 156 2.98 8.47 8.88
N VAL A 157 4.13 8.88 8.34
CA VAL A 157 4.23 9.87 7.25
C VAL A 157 4.63 9.22 5.93
N THR A 158 5.54 8.25 5.96
CA THR A 158 6.16 7.69 4.75
C THR A 158 5.48 6.41 4.24
N GLY A 159 4.73 5.73 5.09
CA GLY A 159 4.05 4.47 4.76
C GLY A 159 4.98 3.31 4.36
N GLY A 160 6.28 3.42 4.64
CA GLY A 160 7.29 2.43 4.23
C GLY A 160 7.68 2.49 2.74
N VAL A 161 7.30 3.54 2.01
CA VAL A 161 7.67 3.69 0.60
C VAL A 161 9.18 3.90 0.49
N ALA A 162 9.90 2.95 -0.13
CA ALA A 162 11.36 2.92 -0.20
C ALA A 162 11.98 4.25 -0.68
N LYS A 163 11.42 4.87 -1.73
CA LYS A 163 11.85 6.19 -2.22
C LYS A 163 11.82 7.26 -1.12
N TYR A 164 10.80 7.28 -0.26
CA TYR A 164 10.68 8.29 0.79
C TYR A 164 11.71 8.07 1.89
N LEU A 165 12.08 6.80 2.14
CA LEU A 165 13.11 6.48 3.13
C LEU A 165 14.50 6.99 2.74
N THR A 166 14.78 7.17 1.43
CA THR A 166 16.02 7.80 0.96
C THR A 166 16.17 9.27 1.37
N TYR A 167 15.10 9.92 1.84
CA TYR A 167 15.12 11.29 2.33
C TYR A 167 15.34 11.39 3.85
N ILE A 168 15.54 10.27 4.53
CA ILE A 168 15.79 10.23 5.96
C ILE A 168 17.28 10.48 6.20
N ASP A 169 17.59 11.65 6.75
CA ASP A 169 18.97 12.04 7.04
C ASP A 169 19.46 11.49 8.38
N ARG A 170 20.69 10.98 8.40
CA ARG A 170 21.39 10.59 9.63
C ARG A 170 21.56 11.79 10.57
N GLY A 171 21.38 11.54 11.87
CA GLY A 171 21.61 12.54 12.93
C GLY A 171 20.48 13.55 13.12
N LYS A 172 19.35 13.39 12.43
CA LYS A 172 18.16 14.23 12.61
C LYS A 172 17.05 13.46 13.34
N SER A 173 16.25 14.18 14.12
CA SER A 173 15.04 13.61 14.73
C SER A 173 13.93 13.42 13.70
N PRO A 174 12.93 12.55 13.96
CA PRO A 174 11.75 12.42 13.10
C PRO A 174 11.09 13.75 12.78
N ALA A 175 10.98 14.63 13.79
CA ALA A 175 10.47 15.99 13.66
C ALA A 175 11.22 16.78 12.57
N GLN A 176 12.54 16.82 12.67
CA GLN A 176 13.39 17.56 11.73
C GLN A 176 13.31 16.96 10.33
N ILE A 177 13.31 15.63 10.21
CA ILE A 177 13.20 14.93 8.92
C ILE A 177 11.88 15.29 8.25
N ILE A 178 10.75 15.07 8.93
CA ILE A 178 9.40 15.36 8.41
C ILE A 178 9.27 16.84 8.05
N ASN A 179 9.77 17.75 8.89
CA ASN A 179 9.75 19.18 8.60
C ASN A 179 10.50 19.50 7.30
N ASN A 180 11.71 18.96 7.14
CA ASN A 180 12.55 19.19 5.98
C ASN A 180 11.96 18.59 4.69
N THR A 181 11.36 17.41 4.78
CA THR A 181 10.86 16.68 3.62
C THR A 181 9.48 17.15 3.17
N CYS A 182 8.62 17.57 4.11
CA CYS A 182 7.20 17.81 3.87
C CYS A 182 6.79 19.30 3.96
N PHE A 183 7.45 20.09 4.81
CA PHE A 183 7.03 21.48 5.14
C PHE A 183 7.98 22.55 4.64
N ARG A 184 8.93 22.18 3.77
CA ARG A 184 9.76 23.12 3.01
C ARG A 184 9.30 23.15 1.56
N LEU A 185 9.36 24.32 0.93
CA LEU A 185 9.01 24.48 -0.49
C LEU A 185 9.83 23.57 -1.42
N GLN A 186 11.09 23.31 -1.06
CA GLN A 186 12.01 22.39 -1.75
C GLN A 186 11.96 20.96 -1.20
N GLY A 187 11.10 20.69 -0.22
CA GLY A 187 10.94 19.36 0.36
C GLY A 187 10.39 18.40 -0.70
N PRO A 188 11.03 17.21 -0.89
CA PRO A 188 10.62 16.27 -1.92
C PRO A 188 9.16 15.82 -1.78
N LEU A 189 8.65 15.74 -0.55
CA LEU A 189 7.29 15.29 -0.24
C LEU A 189 6.28 16.44 -0.15
N TYR A 190 6.66 17.70 -0.41
CA TYR A 190 5.69 18.81 -0.39
C TYR A 190 4.70 18.75 -1.57
N SER A 191 5.17 18.27 -2.73
CA SER A 191 4.40 18.21 -3.98
C SER A 191 4.01 16.80 -4.42
N GLU A 192 4.32 15.79 -3.61
CA GLU A 192 4.25 14.39 -4.02
C GLU A 192 2.80 13.89 -4.14
N PHE A 193 1.87 14.36 -3.29
CA PHE A 193 0.46 13.91 -3.30
C PHE A 193 -0.17 13.90 -4.70
N HIS A 194 -0.21 15.03 -5.40
CA HIS A 194 -0.79 15.08 -6.74
C HIS A 194 0.02 14.29 -7.79
N LYS A 195 1.34 14.18 -7.63
CA LYS A 195 2.22 13.43 -8.54
C LYS A 195 1.94 11.93 -8.49
N ILE A 196 1.70 11.37 -7.30
CA ILE A 196 1.37 9.95 -7.15
C ILE A 196 0.06 9.64 -7.90
N TYR A 197 -1.01 10.38 -7.64
CA TYR A 197 -2.30 10.08 -8.29
C TYR A 197 -2.28 10.29 -9.81
N THR A 198 -1.59 11.31 -10.31
CA THR A 198 -1.49 11.59 -11.76
C THR A 198 -0.56 10.64 -12.51
N SER A 199 0.39 10.01 -11.81
CA SER A 199 1.23 8.95 -12.37
C SER A 199 0.51 7.59 -12.41
N HIS A 200 -0.28 7.26 -11.39
CA HIS A 200 -0.93 5.96 -11.26
C HIS A 200 -2.27 5.85 -11.98
N PHE A 201 -3.00 6.97 -12.17
CA PHE A 201 -4.38 6.95 -12.68
C PHE A 201 -4.63 7.97 -13.80
N ASP A 202 -5.23 7.52 -14.91
CA ASP A 202 -5.66 8.41 -16.00
C ASP A 202 -6.74 9.42 -15.58
N GLN A 203 -7.64 9.02 -14.66
CA GLN A 203 -8.69 9.86 -14.09
C GLN A 203 -8.39 10.19 -12.62
N SER A 204 -7.19 10.68 -12.34
CA SER A 204 -6.66 10.95 -10.99
C SER A 204 -7.60 11.80 -10.12
N GLU A 205 -8.28 12.80 -10.69
CA GLU A 205 -9.17 13.68 -9.92
C GLU A 205 -10.30 12.94 -9.20
N ARG A 206 -10.86 11.89 -9.83
CA ARG A 206 -11.92 11.08 -9.20
C ARG A 206 -11.36 10.24 -8.06
N HIS A 207 -10.16 9.71 -8.21
CA HIS A 207 -9.46 8.95 -7.19
C HIS A 207 -9.14 9.84 -5.98
N ILE A 208 -8.62 11.05 -6.24
CA ILE A 208 -8.34 12.06 -5.20
C ILE A 208 -9.63 12.42 -4.44
N LYS A 209 -10.78 12.56 -5.11
CA LYS A 209 -12.06 12.82 -4.42
C LYS A 209 -12.42 11.71 -3.43
N VAL A 210 -12.26 10.43 -3.79
CA VAL A 210 -12.48 9.30 -2.87
C VAL A 210 -11.55 9.40 -1.66
N ILE A 211 -10.26 9.65 -1.90
CA ILE A 211 -9.26 9.74 -0.83
C ILE A 211 -9.59 10.89 0.14
N ARG A 212 -10.02 12.05 -0.38
CA ARG A 212 -10.47 13.18 0.44
C ARG A 212 -11.74 12.87 1.24
N ALA A 213 -12.68 12.12 0.67
CA ALA A 213 -13.89 11.69 1.37
C ALA A 213 -13.55 10.74 2.52
N LEU A 214 -12.70 9.74 2.25
CA LEU A 214 -12.23 8.78 3.26
C LEU A 214 -11.40 9.43 4.37
N ALA A 215 -10.54 10.41 4.05
CA ALA A 215 -9.74 11.13 5.03
C ALA A 215 -10.59 11.87 6.09
N LYS A 216 -11.85 12.19 5.78
CA LYS A 216 -12.80 12.84 6.70
C LYS A 216 -13.53 11.84 7.61
N LYS A 217 -13.59 10.55 7.25
CA LYS A 217 -14.28 9.51 8.02
C LYS A 217 -13.29 8.46 8.53
N ARG A 218 -12.82 8.62 9.77
CA ARG A 218 -11.86 7.70 10.42
C ARG A 218 -12.27 6.23 10.35
N ARG A 219 -13.56 5.96 10.60
CA ARG A 219 -14.17 4.62 10.55
C ARG A 219 -14.25 4.01 9.15
N GLY A 220 -13.70 4.68 8.13
CA GLY A 220 -13.88 4.32 6.74
C GLY A 220 -15.31 4.57 6.26
N MET A 221 -15.58 4.16 5.03
CA MET A 221 -16.88 4.32 4.35
C MET A 221 -17.26 3.01 3.66
N LYS A 222 -18.54 2.67 3.67
CA LYS A 222 -19.07 1.62 2.79
C LYS A 222 -18.97 2.07 1.33
N ALA A 223 -18.95 1.11 0.40
CA ALA A 223 -18.90 1.41 -1.04
C ALA A 223 -19.98 2.42 -1.46
N ASP A 224 -21.21 2.23 -0.99
CA ASP A 224 -22.34 3.10 -1.35
C ASP A 224 -22.16 4.54 -0.83
N GLU A 225 -21.65 4.71 0.40
CA GLU A 225 -21.30 6.03 0.94
C GLU A 225 -20.20 6.72 0.10
N ILE A 226 -19.22 5.96 -0.40
CA ILE A 226 -18.16 6.50 -1.26
C ILE A 226 -18.77 6.98 -2.58
N ILE A 227 -19.62 6.16 -3.20
CA ILE A 227 -20.25 6.48 -4.49
C ILE A 227 -21.11 7.74 -4.37
N GLU A 228 -21.88 7.86 -3.29
CA GLU A 228 -22.67 9.06 -2.98
C GLU A 228 -21.79 10.30 -2.84
N SER A 229 -20.64 10.20 -2.15
CA SER A 229 -19.71 11.32 -1.96
C SER A 229 -19.06 11.83 -3.25
N LEU A 230 -19.13 11.06 -4.35
CA LEU A 230 -18.58 11.43 -5.65
C LEU A 230 -19.60 12.13 -6.56
N ASP A 231 -20.85 12.29 -6.12
CA ASP A 231 -21.98 12.68 -6.97
C ASP A 231 -22.10 11.81 -8.23
N MET A 232 -21.75 10.52 -8.09
CA MET A 232 -21.76 9.55 -9.20
C MET A 232 -22.92 8.58 -9.05
N ARG A 233 -23.56 8.22 -10.17
CA ARG A 233 -24.51 7.09 -10.18
C ARG A 233 -23.76 5.78 -9.95
N ARG A 234 -24.37 4.88 -9.18
CA ARG A 234 -23.88 3.51 -9.01
C ARG A 234 -23.71 2.86 -10.38
N GLY A 235 -22.52 2.37 -10.68
CA GLY A 235 -22.17 1.82 -11.99
C GLY A 235 -20.70 1.41 -12.06
N GLY A 236 -20.32 0.78 -13.18
CA GLY A 236 -19.00 0.16 -13.34
C GLY A 236 -17.80 1.09 -13.09
N THR A 237 -17.95 2.38 -13.40
CA THR A 237 -16.88 3.38 -13.17
C THR A 237 -16.56 3.57 -11.69
N ALA A 238 -17.56 3.62 -10.81
CA ALA A 238 -17.34 3.89 -9.40
C ALA A 238 -16.74 2.66 -8.69
N THR A 239 -17.22 1.47 -9.03
CA THR A 239 -16.62 0.20 -8.59
C THR A 239 -15.17 0.08 -9.05
N ARG A 240 -14.86 0.49 -10.29
CA ARG A 240 -13.49 0.48 -10.81
C ARG A 240 -12.57 1.40 -10.01
N ILE A 241 -12.99 2.63 -9.69
CA ILE A 241 -12.18 3.58 -8.90
C ILE A 241 -11.84 3.01 -7.52
N ILE A 242 -12.83 2.44 -6.82
CA ILE A 242 -12.60 1.84 -5.49
C ILE A 242 -11.61 0.69 -5.60
N ARG A 243 -11.79 -0.19 -6.60
CA ARG A 243 -10.88 -1.31 -6.84
C ARG A 243 -9.47 -0.87 -7.22
N ASP A 244 -9.33 0.13 -8.10
CA ASP A 244 -8.03 0.68 -8.51
C ASP A 244 -7.27 1.22 -7.28
N LEU A 245 -7.98 1.90 -6.35
CA LEU A 245 -7.40 2.38 -5.08
C LEU A 245 -7.04 1.24 -4.12
N GLU A 246 -7.87 0.20 -4.03
CA GLU A 246 -7.64 -0.99 -3.19
C GLU A 246 -6.42 -1.79 -3.68
N GLU A 247 -6.37 -2.09 -4.98
CA GLU A 247 -5.29 -2.87 -5.60
C GLU A 247 -3.94 -2.15 -5.51
N SER A 248 -3.96 -0.81 -5.64
CA SER A 248 -2.79 0.07 -5.50
C SER A 248 -2.39 0.35 -4.04
N GLY A 249 -3.15 -0.15 -3.06
CA GLY A 249 -2.82 -0.04 -1.63
C GLY A 249 -3.15 1.31 -0.98
N PHE A 250 -3.85 2.22 -1.67
CA PHE A 250 -4.27 3.49 -1.06
C PHE A 250 -5.36 3.31 -0.02
N ILE A 251 -6.24 2.33 -0.23
CA ILE A 251 -7.33 2.01 0.69
C ILE A 251 -7.32 0.51 1.00
N SER A 252 -7.80 0.16 2.18
CA SER A 252 -7.94 -1.25 2.58
C SER A 252 -9.36 -1.54 3.06
N PRO A 253 -9.90 -2.73 2.74
CA PRO A 253 -11.16 -3.17 3.30
C PRO A 253 -10.98 -3.63 4.76
N LEU A 254 -11.96 -3.34 5.60
CA LEU A 254 -12.14 -3.93 6.91
C LEU A 254 -13.63 -4.24 7.09
N PRO A 255 -14.04 -5.52 7.22
CA PRO A 255 -15.44 -5.86 7.39
C PRO A 255 -15.93 -5.50 8.79
N ASP A 256 -17.23 -5.19 8.89
CA ASP A 256 -17.90 -5.15 10.19
C ASP A 256 -17.99 -6.58 10.75
N PHE A 257 -17.80 -6.73 12.06
CA PHE A 257 -17.96 -8.03 12.74
C PHE A 257 -19.34 -8.64 12.45
N GLY A 258 -19.36 -9.94 12.15
CA GLY A 258 -20.58 -10.71 11.90
C GLY A 258 -21.26 -10.44 10.54
N LYS A 259 -20.69 -9.60 9.67
CA LYS A 259 -21.25 -9.31 8.34
C LYS A 259 -20.47 -10.01 7.22
N GLU A 260 -21.16 -10.28 6.11
CA GLU A 260 -20.52 -10.81 4.91
C GLU A 260 -19.47 -9.83 4.35
N VAL A 261 -18.46 -10.38 3.67
CA VAL A 261 -17.38 -9.64 2.98
C VAL A 261 -17.92 -8.57 2.02
N LYS A 262 -19.15 -8.73 1.50
CA LYS A 262 -19.80 -7.77 0.60
C LYS A 262 -20.18 -6.44 1.28
N GLU A 263 -20.22 -6.40 2.61
CA GLU A 263 -20.49 -5.19 3.42
C GLU A 263 -19.22 -4.55 4.00
N LYS A 264 -18.06 -4.78 3.37
CA LYS A 264 -16.78 -4.21 3.83
C LYS A 264 -16.76 -2.67 3.81
N ARG A 265 -16.17 -2.07 4.85
CA ARG A 265 -15.84 -0.65 4.91
C ARG A 265 -14.45 -0.45 4.34
N TYR A 266 -14.22 0.62 3.59
CA TYR A 266 -12.90 0.98 3.10
C TYR A 266 -12.32 2.09 3.98
N ARG A 267 -11.08 1.90 4.43
CA ARG A 267 -10.31 2.91 5.18
C ARG A 267 -9.22 3.49 4.29
N LEU A 268 -8.89 4.76 4.49
CA LEU A 268 -7.67 5.34 3.90
C LEU A 268 -6.47 4.79 4.66
N THR A 269 -5.67 3.95 3.99
CA THR A 269 -4.53 3.24 4.58
C THR A 269 -3.18 3.67 4.05
N ASP A 270 -3.13 4.52 3.02
CA ASP A 270 -1.90 5.20 2.65
C ASP A 270 -1.59 6.34 3.63
N GLU A 271 -0.52 6.16 4.39
CA GLU A 271 -0.08 7.04 5.46
C GLU A 271 0.27 8.43 4.94
N TYR A 272 0.97 8.50 3.80
CA TYR A 272 1.39 9.78 3.22
C TYR A 272 0.18 10.60 2.72
N SER A 273 -0.79 9.97 2.06
CA SER A 273 -2.01 10.67 1.62
C SER A 273 -2.83 11.20 2.80
N TYR A 274 -2.97 10.40 3.86
CA TYR A 274 -3.64 10.87 5.07
C TYR A 274 -2.88 12.04 5.71
N PHE A 275 -1.55 11.91 5.85
CA PHE A 275 -0.69 12.96 6.39
C PHE A 275 -0.78 14.26 5.59
N TYR A 276 -0.70 14.18 4.26
CA TYR A 276 -0.78 15.33 3.37
C TYR A 276 -2.10 16.09 3.54
N LEU A 277 -3.23 15.38 3.57
CA LEU A 277 -4.55 16.00 3.68
C LEU A 277 -4.79 16.62 5.06
N GLN A 278 -4.21 16.06 6.12
CA GLN A 278 -4.38 16.59 7.48
C GLN A 278 -3.45 17.76 7.78
N TRP A 279 -2.22 17.74 7.28
CA TRP A 279 -1.17 18.65 7.76
C TRP A 279 -0.56 19.54 6.68
N ILE A 280 -0.27 18.99 5.50
CA ILE A 280 0.43 19.74 4.45
C ILE A 280 -0.54 20.65 3.71
N GLU A 281 -1.66 20.09 3.25
CA GLU A 281 -2.63 20.82 2.44
C GLU A 281 -3.20 22.07 3.13
N PRO A 282 -3.67 22.02 4.39
CA PRO A 282 -4.19 23.20 5.07
C PRO A 282 -3.15 24.33 5.19
N MET A 283 -1.86 23.99 5.19
CA MET A 283 -0.76 24.92 5.40
C MET A 283 -0.03 25.34 4.11
N ARG A 284 -0.44 24.85 2.92
CA ARG A 284 0.27 25.12 1.66
C ARG A 284 0.52 26.60 1.39
N SER A 285 -0.46 27.46 1.67
CA SER A 285 -0.31 28.92 1.48
C SER A 285 0.83 29.47 2.34
N GLN A 286 0.83 29.15 3.64
CA GLN A 286 1.85 29.60 4.60
C GLN A 286 3.25 29.05 4.27
N ILE A 287 3.33 27.76 3.90
CA ILE A 287 4.58 27.12 3.46
C ILE A 287 5.14 27.83 2.22
N THR A 288 4.29 28.18 1.25
CA THR A 288 4.69 28.85 0.01
C THR A 288 5.26 30.24 0.28
N HIS A 289 4.69 30.97 1.24
CA HIS A 289 5.18 32.29 1.66
C HIS A 289 6.38 32.24 2.63
N ARG A 290 6.90 31.05 2.96
CA ARG A 290 8.01 30.82 3.89
C ARG A 290 7.81 31.47 5.28
N SER A 291 6.56 31.64 5.70
CA SER A 291 6.26 32.30 6.97
C SER A 291 6.60 31.44 8.19
N ASP A 292 6.67 30.12 8.02
CA ASP A 292 7.06 29.20 9.10
C ASP A 292 7.85 28.00 8.56
N GLN A 293 9.19 28.09 8.60
CA GLN A 293 10.08 27.03 8.09
C GLN A 293 10.21 25.83 9.02
N ASP A 294 9.72 25.93 10.26
CA ASP A 294 9.80 24.90 11.30
C ASP A 294 8.41 24.53 11.85
N TYR A 295 7.38 24.69 11.01
CA TYR A 295 5.98 24.45 11.35
C TYR A 295 5.76 23.11 12.04
N TRP A 296 6.29 22.01 11.48
CA TRP A 296 6.04 20.68 12.03
C TRP A 296 6.64 20.51 13.43
N ASN A 297 7.81 21.09 13.68
CA ASN A 297 8.46 21.03 14.99
C ASN A 297 7.58 21.66 16.09
N LYS A 298 6.73 22.65 15.73
CA LYS A 298 5.79 23.31 16.65
C LYS A 298 4.47 22.55 16.82
N MET A 299 4.10 21.74 15.84
CA MET A 299 2.83 20.99 15.85
C MET A 299 2.91 19.69 16.65
N ILE A 300 4.12 19.14 16.82
CA ILE A 300 4.33 17.97 17.67
C ILE A 300 3.86 18.29 19.09
N ASN A 301 3.25 17.31 19.75
CA ASN A 301 2.65 17.43 21.08
C ASN A 301 1.40 18.32 21.18
N THR A 302 0.83 18.79 20.06
CA THR A 302 -0.48 19.46 20.08
C THR A 302 -1.62 18.43 20.18
N PRO A 303 -2.83 18.82 20.65
CA PRO A 303 -3.99 17.94 20.62
C PRO A 303 -4.32 17.39 19.23
N ALA A 304 -4.11 18.20 18.18
CA ALA A 304 -4.28 17.78 16.79
C ALA A 304 -3.29 16.67 16.42
N TYR A 305 -2.02 16.79 16.83
CA TYR A 305 -1.00 15.75 16.65
C TYR A 305 -1.43 14.45 17.34
N TYR A 306 -1.79 14.48 18.63
CA TYR A 306 -2.18 13.27 19.35
C TYR A 306 -3.39 12.57 18.74
N THR A 307 -4.35 13.36 18.27
CA THR A 307 -5.56 12.83 17.63
C THR A 307 -5.22 12.17 16.28
N TRP A 308 -4.34 12.79 15.49
CA TRP A 308 -3.85 12.24 14.23
C TRP A 308 -3.00 10.97 14.45
N SER A 309 -2.00 11.04 15.34
CA SER A 309 -1.07 9.93 15.59
C SER A 309 -1.77 8.71 16.17
N GLY A 310 -2.78 8.90 17.03
CA GLY A 310 -3.59 7.80 17.57
C GLY A 310 -4.31 7.04 16.46
N TYR A 311 -4.97 7.75 15.53
CA TYR A 311 -5.66 7.14 14.40
C TYR A 311 -4.70 6.51 13.39
N THR A 312 -3.58 7.16 13.08
CA THR A 312 -2.59 6.59 12.15
C THR A 312 -1.94 5.35 12.75
N PHE A 313 -1.67 5.32 14.06
CA PHE A 313 -1.16 4.14 14.74
C PHE A 313 -2.16 2.96 14.71
N GLU A 314 -3.45 3.24 14.87
CA GLU A 314 -4.51 2.24 14.70
C GLU A 314 -4.46 1.59 13.31
N ASN A 315 -4.38 2.41 12.25
CA ASN A 315 -4.22 1.91 10.88
C ASN A 315 -2.94 1.08 10.71
N ILE A 316 -1.82 1.51 11.29
CA ILE A 316 -0.56 0.77 11.26
C ILE A 316 -0.73 -0.61 11.93
N CYS A 317 -1.38 -0.68 13.09
CA CYS A 317 -1.65 -1.95 13.77
C CYS A 317 -2.53 -2.87 12.92
N ILE A 318 -3.60 -2.35 12.30
CA ILE A 318 -4.44 -3.12 11.38
C ILE A 318 -3.62 -3.65 10.19
N LYS A 319 -2.73 -2.82 9.63
CA LYS A 319 -1.82 -3.19 8.53
C LYS A 319 -0.83 -4.30 8.94
N HIS A 320 -0.46 -4.33 10.22
CA HIS A 320 0.44 -5.33 10.82
C HIS A 320 -0.33 -6.38 11.66
N ALA A 321 -1.60 -6.66 11.29
CA ALA A 321 -2.42 -7.66 11.99
C ALA A 321 -1.79 -9.05 11.98
N TYR A 322 -1.00 -9.38 10.95
CA TYR A 322 -0.25 -10.64 10.88
C TYR A 322 0.76 -10.76 12.02
N GLU A 323 1.57 -9.72 12.23
CA GLU A 323 2.60 -9.66 13.27
C GLU A 323 1.96 -9.64 14.66
N ILE A 324 0.87 -8.88 14.85
CA ILE A 324 0.06 -8.87 16.08
C ILE A 324 -0.42 -10.28 16.43
N LYS A 325 -1.03 -10.99 15.47
CA LYS A 325 -1.52 -12.36 15.69
C LYS A 325 -0.40 -13.32 16.07
N ARG A 326 0.77 -13.21 15.44
CA ARG A 326 1.94 -14.01 15.81
C ARG A 326 2.43 -13.70 17.23
N ALA A 327 2.49 -12.42 17.60
CA ALA A 327 2.89 -12.01 18.95
C ALA A 327 1.91 -12.51 20.02
N LEU A 328 0.62 -12.65 19.69
CA LEU A 328 -0.41 -13.27 20.54
C LEU A 328 -0.37 -14.81 20.54
N GLY A 329 0.57 -15.45 19.83
CA GLY A 329 0.65 -16.91 19.72
C GLY A 329 -0.40 -17.54 18.81
N LEU A 330 -1.04 -16.75 17.93
CA LEU A 330 -2.15 -17.19 17.06
C LEU A 330 -1.70 -17.64 15.67
N GLY A 331 -0.40 -17.79 15.43
CA GLY A 331 0.14 -18.08 14.10
C GLY A 331 -0.37 -19.39 13.46
N ALA A 332 -0.81 -20.36 14.27
CA ALA A 332 -1.37 -21.63 13.81
C ALA A 332 -2.92 -21.67 13.77
N VAL A 333 -3.58 -20.59 14.22
CA VAL A 333 -5.04 -20.53 14.32
C VAL A 333 -5.59 -19.72 13.14
N SER A 334 -6.63 -20.24 12.48
CA SER A 334 -7.34 -19.47 11.46
C SER A 334 -8.07 -18.31 12.12
N THR A 335 -7.87 -17.10 11.59
CA THR A 335 -8.43 -15.86 12.14
C THR A 335 -9.03 -14.97 11.06
N THR A 336 -10.00 -14.14 11.42
CA THR A 336 -10.49 -13.03 10.59
C THR A 336 -10.45 -11.72 11.36
N GLU A 337 -9.99 -10.66 10.70
CA GLU A 337 -9.97 -9.31 11.22
C GLU A 337 -11.26 -8.58 10.89
N SER A 338 -11.81 -7.86 11.86
CA SER A 338 -13.01 -7.05 11.68
C SER A 338 -13.00 -5.82 12.57
N TYR A 339 -13.89 -4.90 12.24
CA TYR A 339 -14.21 -3.72 13.04
C TYR A 339 -15.54 -3.92 13.76
N PHE A 340 -15.68 -3.34 14.95
CA PHE A 340 -16.95 -3.37 15.66
C PHE A 340 -17.31 -2.01 16.26
N ALA A 341 -18.53 -1.55 15.99
CA ALA A 341 -19.13 -0.45 16.72
C ALA A 341 -20.63 -0.67 16.89
N ASP A 342 -21.09 -0.54 18.13
CA ASP A 342 -22.49 -0.66 18.53
C ASP A 342 -22.72 0.16 19.79
N GLN A 343 -23.93 0.66 20.03
CA GLN A 343 -24.33 1.34 21.29
C GLN A 343 -23.34 2.41 21.81
N GLY A 344 -22.70 3.15 20.89
CA GLY A 344 -21.74 4.21 21.22
C GLY A 344 -20.36 3.70 21.66
N ILE A 345 -20.09 2.40 21.60
CA ILE A 345 -18.75 1.83 21.75
C ILE A 345 -18.13 1.49 20.41
N GLU A 346 -16.80 1.46 20.40
CA GLU A 346 -15.97 1.14 19.24
C GLU A 346 -14.81 0.26 19.71
N ILE A 347 -14.53 -0.80 18.96
CA ILE A 347 -13.40 -1.70 19.15
C ILE A 347 -12.52 -1.58 17.90
N ASP A 348 -11.27 -1.18 18.12
CA ASP A 348 -10.35 -0.77 17.07
C ASP A 348 -10.01 -1.94 16.12
N LEU A 349 -9.79 -3.14 16.69
CA LEU A 349 -9.54 -4.36 15.93
C LEU A 349 -10.14 -5.58 16.66
N VAL A 350 -10.93 -6.36 15.95
CA VAL A 350 -11.47 -7.65 16.41
C VAL A 350 -10.80 -8.76 15.63
N ILE A 351 -10.17 -9.71 16.34
CA ILE A 351 -9.58 -10.92 15.77
C ILE A 351 -10.47 -12.09 16.15
N ASP A 352 -11.33 -12.52 15.23
CA ASP A 352 -12.19 -13.67 15.42
C ASP A 352 -11.43 -14.96 15.09
N ARG A 353 -11.38 -15.92 16.02
CA ARG A 353 -10.56 -17.12 15.91
C ARG A 353 -11.42 -18.37 15.72
N ALA A 354 -10.88 -19.34 14.99
CA ALA A 354 -11.55 -20.61 14.74
C ALA A 354 -11.65 -21.51 16.00
N ASP A 355 -10.87 -21.25 17.05
CA ASP A 355 -10.84 -22.01 18.30
C ASP A 355 -11.85 -21.51 19.36
N ASN A 356 -12.97 -20.93 18.91
CA ASN A 356 -14.05 -20.39 19.75
C ASN A 356 -13.62 -19.26 20.71
N CYS A 357 -12.58 -18.54 20.35
CA CYS A 357 -12.09 -17.36 21.06
C CYS A 357 -12.16 -16.11 20.17
N ILE A 358 -12.19 -14.94 20.77
CA ILE A 358 -12.08 -13.64 20.10
C ILE A 358 -11.13 -12.78 20.92
N ASN A 359 -10.19 -12.13 20.24
CA ASN A 359 -9.41 -11.05 20.83
C ASN A 359 -10.00 -9.71 20.37
N ILE A 360 -10.45 -8.89 21.33
CA ILE A 360 -10.81 -7.49 21.09
C ILE A 360 -9.62 -6.63 21.46
N CYS A 361 -9.13 -5.84 20.51
CA CYS A 361 -7.92 -5.06 20.66
C CYS A 361 -8.26 -3.57 20.81
N GLU A 362 -7.68 -2.93 21.81
CA GLU A 362 -7.72 -1.50 22.04
C GLU A 362 -6.32 -0.92 21.81
N ILE A 363 -6.23 0.08 20.94
CA ILE A 363 -4.97 0.60 20.42
C ILE A 363 -4.78 2.03 20.94
N LYS A 364 -3.62 2.30 21.58
CA LYS A 364 -3.30 3.63 22.10
C LYS A 364 -1.86 4.02 21.81
N PHE A 365 -1.66 5.16 21.17
CA PHE A 365 -0.34 5.73 20.91
C PHE A 365 0.06 6.73 22.00
N SER A 366 0.62 6.24 23.12
CA SER A 366 1.04 7.04 24.28
C SER A 366 2.54 7.33 24.28
N ASN A 367 2.98 8.43 24.92
CA ASN A 367 4.39 8.84 25.03
C ASN A 367 5.20 8.08 26.10
N GLY A 368 4.53 7.24 26.88
CA GLY A 368 5.11 6.36 27.89
C GLY A 368 4.15 5.20 28.15
N GLU A 369 4.34 4.49 29.27
CA GLU A 369 3.38 3.49 29.71
C GLU A 369 1.97 4.08 29.77
N PHE A 370 1.01 3.38 29.19
CA PHE A 370 -0.38 3.80 29.24
C PHE A 370 -0.93 3.49 30.63
N VAL A 371 -1.62 4.45 31.26
CA VAL A 371 -2.22 4.26 32.58
C VAL A 371 -3.71 4.03 32.42
N ILE A 372 -4.19 2.87 32.85
CA ILE A 372 -5.62 2.58 32.97
C ILE A 372 -6.09 3.12 34.31
N ASP A 373 -6.83 4.23 34.29
CA ASP A 373 -7.55 4.70 35.46
C ASP A 373 -8.90 3.98 35.61
N LYS A 374 -9.61 4.26 36.71
CA LYS A 374 -10.92 3.67 36.98
C LYS A 374 -11.94 3.92 35.86
N ALA A 375 -11.99 5.15 35.35
CA ALA A 375 -12.97 5.53 34.33
C ALA A 375 -12.71 4.80 33.00
N TYR A 376 -11.45 4.65 32.64
CA TYR A 376 -11.05 3.92 31.44
C TYR A 376 -11.27 2.41 31.59
N ALA A 377 -11.01 1.83 32.77
CA ALA A 377 -11.34 0.44 33.06
C ALA A 377 -12.84 0.17 32.92
N GLU A 378 -13.69 1.05 33.46
CA GLU A 378 -15.16 0.94 33.30
C GLU A 378 -15.58 1.01 31.81
N GLN A 379 -14.88 1.81 30.99
CA GLN A 379 -15.11 1.83 29.54
C GLN A 379 -14.72 0.53 28.87
N LEU A 380 -13.56 -0.04 29.21
CA LEU A 380 -13.07 -1.30 28.65
C LEU A 380 -13.99 -2.48 29.03
N GLU A 381 -14.44 -2.55 30.28
CA GLU A 381 -15.41 -3.55 30.73
C GLU A 381 -16.74 -3.40 29.99
N LYS A 382 -17.22 -2.17 29.83
CA LYS A 382 -18.43 -1.90 29.05
C LYS A 382 -18.26 -2.36 27.59
N LYS A 383 -17.09 -2.14 26.97
CA LYS A 383 -16.78 -2.63 25.62
C LYS A 383 -16.85 -4.15 25.55
N LYS A 384 -16.15 -4.84 26.45
CA LYS A 384 -16.12 -6.30 26.55
C LYS A 384 -17.53 -6.87 26.76
N HIS A 385 -18.31 -6.30 27.68
CA HIS A 385 -19.66 -6.74 28.00
C HIS A 385 -20.65 -6.57 26.84
N ILE A 386 -20.63 -5.43 26.13
CA ILE A 386 -21.51 -5.22 24.96
C ILE A 386 -21.12 -6.18 23.84
N PHE A 387 -19.81 -6.36 23.59
CA PHE A 387 -19.35 -7.27 22.54
C PHE A 387 -19.68 -8.74 22.85
N GLN A 388 -19.60 -9.17 24.11
CA GLN A 388 -20.00 -10.51 24.55
C GLN A 388 -21.46 -10.84 24.25
N LYS A 389 -22.35 -9.84 24.08
CA LYS A 389 -23.74 -10.08 23.67
C LYS A 389 -23.87 -10.47 22.19
N GLN A 390 -22.84 -10.20 21.39
CA GLN A 390 -22.81 -10.45 19.95
C GLN A 390 -22.25 -11.83 19.59
N THR A 391 -21.73 -12.59 20.56
CA THR A 391 -21.01 -13.84 20.32
C THR A 391 -21.15 -14.80 21.49
N LYS A 392 -20.99 -16.10 21.24
CA LYS A 392 -20.88 -17.14 22.28
C LYS A 392 -19.43 -17.53 22.59
N LYS A 393 -18.47 -16.96 21.85
CA LYS A 393 -17.04 -17.24 21.99
C LYS A 393 -16.46 -16.60 23.25
N ALA A 394 -15.37 -17.16 23.76
CA ALA A 394 -14.60 -16.52 24.83
C ALA A 394 -14.00 -15.21 24.30
N VAL A 395 -14.09 -14.12 25.07
CA VAL A 395 -13.62 -12.79 24.66
C VAL A 395 -12.46 -12.35 25.54
N PHE A 396 -11.33 -12.05 24.91
CA PHE A 396 -10.10 -11.57 25.55
C PHE A 396 -9.80 -10.13 25.12
N LEU A 397 -9.58 -9.25 26.08
CA LEU A 397 -9.19 -7.87 25.85
C LEU A 397 -7.67 -7.75 25.73
N VAL A 398 -7.22 -7.15 24.63
CA VAL A 398 -5.81 -6.91 24.33
C VAL A 398 -5.55 -5.41 24.28
N MET A 399 -4.54 -4.94 25.01
CA MET A 399 -4.05 -3.57 24.86
C MET A 399 -2.83 -3.55 23.93
N ILE A 400 -2.84 -2.68 22.91
CA ILE A 400 -1.69 -2.47 22.03
C ILE A 400 -1.22 -1.02 22.20
N THR A 401 -0.05 -0.85 22.81
CA THR A 401 0.51 0.48 23.09
C THR A 401 2.01 0.51 22.82
N PRO A 402 2.63 1.68 22.58
CA PRO A 402 4.04 1.70 22.26
C PRO A 402 4.96 1.14 23.34
N TYR A 403 4.63 1.43 24.60
CA TYR A 403 5.49 1.18 25.77
C TYR A 403 4.83 0.27 26.80
N GLY A 404 3.76 -0.44 26.43
CA GLY A 404 2.97 -1.24 27.36
C GLY A 404 2.02 -0.40 28.22
N VAL A 405 1.38 -1.10 29.14
CA VAL A 405 0.41 -0.57 30.10
C VAL A 405 0.99 -0.70 31.49
N LYS A 406 0.88 0.37 32.27
CA LYS A 406 1.33 0.38 33.66
C LYS A 406 0.51 -0.63 34.48
N GLU A 407 1.19 -1.59 35.08
CA GLU A 407 0.54 -2.59 35.93
C GLU A 407 -0.04 -1.94 37.20
N ASN A 408 -1.35 -1.86 37.26
CA ASN A 408 -2.11 -1.41 38.42
C ASN A 408 -3.35 -2.31 38.60
N HIS A 409 -4.10 -2.09 39.68
CA HIS A 409 -5.28 -2.91 39.98
C HIS A 409 -6.30 -2.95 38.84
N HIS A 410 -6.50 -1.82 38.14
CA HIS A 410 -7.44 -1.71 37.02
C HIS A 410 -6.98 -2.50 35.79
N TYR A 411 -5.68 -2.47 35.48
CA TYR A 411 -5.11 -3.29 34.41
C TYR A 411 -5.31 -4.79 34.68
N ILE A 412 -4.94 -5.25 35.88
CA ILE A 412 -4.98 -6.67 36.27
C ILE A 412 -6.40 -7.25 36.16
N GLN A 413 -7.43 -6.46 36.43
CA GLN A 413 -8.82 -6.91 36.40
C GLN A 413 -9.42 -6.99 35.00
N THR A 414 -8.97 -6.14 34.09
CA THR A 414 -9.69 -5.88 32.84
C THR A 414 -8.95 -6.36 31.60
N VAL A 415 -7.62 -6.32 31.60
CA VAL A 415 -6.79 -6.61 30.41
C VAL A 415 -6.26 -8.04 30.49
N ASP A 416 -6.55 -8.84 29.46
CA ASP A 416 -6.14 -10.25 29.38
C ASP A 416 -4.70 -10.40 28.82
N SER A 417 -4.27 -9.47 27.96
CA SER A 417 -2.90 -9.42 27.43
C SER A 417 -2.54 -8.03 26.89
N GLN A 418 -1.24 -7.77 26.72
CA GLN A 418 -0.75 -6.54 26.10
C GLN A 418 0.35 -6.81 25.08
N LEU A 419 0.47 -5.92 24.09
CA LEU A 419 1.54 -5.91 23.11
C LEU A 419 2.20 -4.51 23.07
N THR A 420 3.53 -4.50 22.93
CA THR A 420 4.33 -3.29 22.71
C THR A 420 4.60 -3.06 21.21
N LEU A 421 5.32 -1.98 20.86
CA LEU A 421 5.77 -1.80 19.47
C LEU A 421 6.53 -3.00 18.93
N ASP A 422 7.28 -3.73 19.77
CA ASP A 422 8.14 -4.82 19.33
C ASP A 422 7.36 -5.91 18.58
N ALA A 423 6.09 -6.10 18.93
CA ALA A 423 5.19 -7.02 18.24
C ALA A 423 5.02 -6.67 16.75
N LEU A 424 5.13 -5.39 16.37
CA LEU A 424 4.94 -4.92 14.99
C LEU A 424 6.22 -5.02 14.13
N PHE A 425 7.37 -5.31 14.75
CA PHE A 425 8.68 -5.41 14.07
C PHE A 425 9.11 -6.86 13.84
N MET A 426 8.23 -7.83 14.07
CA MET A 426 8.54 -9.23 13.79
C MET A 426 8.77 -9.45 12.28
N PRO A 427 9.87 -10.12 11.87
CA PRO A 427 10.08 -10.44 10.47
C PRO A 427 9.03 -11.43 9.97
N LYS A 428 8.65 -11.27 8.70
CA LYS A 428 7.70 -12.14 8.01
C LYS A 428 8.28 -13.53 7.72
#